data_AF-A0A662LZZ8-F1
#
_entry.id   AF-A0A662LZZ8-F1
#
_cell.length_a   1.000
_cell.length_b   1.000
_cell.length_c   1.000
_cell.angle_alpha   90.00
_cell.angle_beta   90.00
_cell.angle_gamma   90.00
#
_symmetry.space_group_name_H-M   'P 1'
#
loop_
_entity.id
_entity.type
_entity.pdbx_description
1 polymer ?
#
loop_
_entity_poly.entity_id
_entity_poly.type
_entity_poly.pdbx_seq_one_letter_code
_entity_poly.pdbx_strand_id
1 'polypeptide(L)'
;MNVKLVASDSLGVRSMATLVETGDAKIFIDASAALGPSRYGLPPHPKEIEALDKTRREIEKIADDCDIFAITHYHYDHYSPDEKFYEGKKIFAKRVDRNINKSQKERGELFAERFGSKSDIVYCDETEHKINKTKLTFSSPFPHGPRG
;
A
#
# COMPACT_ATOMS: atom_id res chain seq x y z
N MET A 1 -16.47 -13.64 3.50
CA MET A 1 -15.28 -12.84 3.15
C MET A 1 -15.24 -12.77 1.64
N ASN A 2 -15.06 -11.57 1.10
CA ASN A 2 -14.88 -11.31 -0.31
C ASN A 2 -13.48 -10.74 -0.53
N VAL A 3 -12.82 -11.13 -1.61
CA VAL A 3 -11.49 -10.64 -1.98
C VAL A 3 -11.55 -10.17 -3.42
N LYS A 4 -11.24 -8.89 -3.64
CA LYS A 4 -11.17 -8.29 -4.98
C LYS A 4 -9.74 -7.81 -5.22
N LEU A 5 -9.11 -8.34 -6.26
CA LEU A 5 -7.87 -7.79 -6.81
C LEU A 5 -8.26 -6.51 -7.58
N VAL A 6 -7.97 -5.34 -7.01
CA VAL A 6 -8.29 -4.03 -7.60
C VAL A 6 -7.33 -3.74 -8.74
N ALA A 7 -6.04 -3.99 -8.52
CA ALA A 7 -5.01 -3.87 -9.52
C ALA A 7 -3.89 -4.87 -9.28
N SER A 8 -3.26 -5.30 -10.37
CA SER A 8 -2.08 -6.14 -10.39
C SER A 8 -1.21 -5.74 -11.57
N ASP A 9 -0.03 -6.37 -11.71
CA ASP A 9 0.88 -6.12 -12.82
C ASP A 9 0.19 -6.27 -14.19
N SER A 10 0.06 -5.16 -14.93
CA SER A 10 -0.61 -5.10 -16.23
C SER A 10 -0.24 -3.83 -17.00
N LEU A 11 0.04 -3.96 -18.31
CA LEU A 11 0.39 -2.83 -19.20
C LEU A 11 1.40 -1.84 -18.59
N GLY A 12 2.51 -2.34 -18.05
CA GLY A 12 3.54 -1.48 -17.46
C GLY A 12 3.30 -1.13 -15.99
N VAL A 13 2.04 -1.05 -15.58
CA VAL A 13 1.62 -0.75 -14.21
C VAL A 13 1.99 -1.92 -13.30
N ARG A 14 2.61 -1.61 -12.16
CA ARG A 14 2.87 -2.54 -11.07
C ARG A 14 1.94 -2.21 -9.91
N SER A 15 1.37 -3.24 -9.27
CA SER A 15 0.49 -3.08 -8.12
C SER A 15 0.22 -4.44 -7.46
N MET A 16 -0.21 -4.39 -6.20
CA MET A 16 -0.86 -5.51 -5.50
C MET A 16 -2.12 -5.04 -4.75
N ALA A 17 -2.77 -3.99 -5.27
CA ALA A 17 -3.92 -3.36 -4.65
C ALA A 17 -5.07 -4.38 -4.49
N THR A 18 -5.38 -4.72 -3.25
CA THR A 18 -6.33 -5.78 -2.90
C THR A 18 -7.32 -5.30 -1.86
N LEU A 19 -8.60 -5.39 -2.21
CA LEU A 19 -9.69 -5.13 -1.29
C LEU A 19 -10.14 -6.43 -0.63
N VAL A 20 -10.18 -6.44 0.70
CA VAL A 20 -10.69 -7.53 1.51
C VAL A 20 -11.90 -7.04 2.30
N GLU A 21 -13.05 -7.67 2.06
CA GLU A 21 -14.29 -7.35 2.75
C GLU A 21 -14.73 -8.55 3.60
N THR A 22 -14.93 -8.29 4.88
CA THR A 22 -15.57 -9.22 5.80
C THR A 22 -16.97 -8.71 6.14
N GLY A 23 -17.67 -9.40 7.05
CA GLY A 23 -19.00 -8.93 7.47
C GLY A 23 -18.98 -7.63 8.27
N ASP A 24 -17.79 -7.16 8.69
CA ASP A 24 -17.63 -6.06 9.65
C ASP A 24 -16.38 -5.19 9.43
N ALA A 25 -15.63 -5.41 8.34
CA ALA A 25 -14.47 -4.61 7.97
C ALA A 25 -14.28 -4.57 6.44
N LYS A 26 -13.85 -3.42 5.93
CA LYS A 26 -13.36 -3.24 4.58
C LYS A 26 -11.91 -2.78 4.67
N ILE A 27 -11.00 -3.63 4.23
CA ILE A 27 -9.55 -3.49 4.39
C ILE A 27 -8.93 -3.35 3.00
N PHE A 28 -8.21 -2.26 2.75
CA PHE A 28 -7.47 -2.07 1.53
C PHE A 28 -5.98 -2.34 1.75
N ILE A 29 -5.52 -3.47 1.21
CA ILE A 29 -4.12 -3.86 1.23
C ILE A 29 -3.44 -3.25 0.00
N ASP A 30 -2.33 -2.55 0.24
CA ASP A 30 -1.44 -2.00 -0.76
C ASP A 30 -2.15 -1.11 -1.82
N ALA A 31 -2.93 -0.12 -1.33
CA ALA A 31 -3.71 0.81 -2.15
C ALA A 31 -2.83 1.78 -2.99
N SER A 32 -2.14 1.24 -3.99
CA SER A 32 -1.29 2.03 -4.90
C SER A 32 -1.03 1.32 -6.22
N ALA A 33 -0.51 2.08 -7.17
CA ALA A 33 0.03 1.61 -8.43
C ALA A 33 1.16 2.54 -8.90
N ALA A 34 2.17 1.96 -9.55
CA ALA A 34 3.30 2.72 -10.10
C ALA A 34 3.88 2.11 -11.38
N LEU A 35 4.53 2.96 -12.18
CA LEU A 35 5.35 2.53 -13.30
C LEU A 35 6.81 2.36 -12.87
N GLY A 36 7.59 1.61 -13.66
CA GLY A 36 9.05 1.69 -13.57
C GLY A 36 9.52 2.97 -14.25
N PRO A 37 10.50 3.72 -13.71
CA PRO A 37 10.95 4.98 -14.31
C PRO A 37 11.58 4.77 -15.69
N SER A 38 12.20 3.60 -15.92
CA SER A 38 12.69 3.18 -17.22
C SER A 38 12.64 1.67 -17.34
N ARG A 39 12.34 1.18 -18.54
CA ARG A 39 12.45 -0.23 -18.93
C ARG A 39 13.26 -0.32 -20.21
N TYR A 40 14.35 -1.10 -20.17
CA TYR A 40 15.31 -1.20 -21.28
C TYR A 40 15.88 0.16 -21.74
N GLY A 41 16.04 1.11 -20.81
CA GLY A 41 16.55 2.45 -21.13
C GLY A 41 15.51 3.40 -21.75
N LEU A 42 14.26 2.95 -21.91
CA LEU A 42 13.16 3.76 -22.45
C LEU A 42 12.25 4.27 -21.31
N PRO A 43 11.67 5.48 -21.45
CA PRO A 43 10.63 5.95 -20.54
C PRO A 43 9.34 5.14 -20.74
N PRO A 44 8.38 5.21 -19.80
CA PRO A 44 7.09 4.57 -19.97
C PRO A 44 6.39 5.04 -21.24
N HIS A 45 5.78 4.11 -21.95
CA HIS A 45 5.00 4.41 -23.14
C HIS A 45 3.74 5.20 -22.74
N PRO A 46 3.23 6.14 -23.55
CA PRO A 46 2.02 6.92 -23.23
C PRO A 46 0.81 6.08 -22.79
N LYS A 47 0.62 4.89 -23.40
CA LYS A 47 -0.43 3.93 -22.98
C LYS A 47 -0.21 3.34 -21.57
N GLU A 48 1.03 3.18 -21.12
CA GLU A 48 1.32 2.74 -19.76
C GLU A 48 0.99 3.85 -18.75
N ILE A 49 1.21 5.11 -19.13
CA ILE A 49 0.82 6.29 -18.33
C ILE A 49 -0.71 6.38 -18.22
N GLU A 50 -1.43 6.23 -19.34
CA GLU A 50 -2.90 6.19 -19.34
C GLU A 50 -3.45 5.03 -18.48
N ALA A 51 -2.82 3.85 -18.58
CA ALA A 51 -3.17 2.70 -17.76
C ALA A 51 -2.93 2.97 -16.27
N LEU A 52 -1.82 3.63 -15.91
CA LEU A 52 -1.53 4.03 -14.54
C LEU A 52 -2.60 4.99 -14.01
N ASP A 53 -2.95 6.03 -14.76
CA ASP A 53 -3.94 7.04 -14.35
C ASP A 53 -5.32 6.40 -14.13
N LYS A 54 -5.74 5.51 -15.05
CA LYS A 54 -6.98 4.76 -14.89
C LYS A 54 -6.96 3.87 -13.65
N THR A 55 -5.83 3.20 -13.40
CA THR A 55 -5.66 2.31 -12.24
C THR A 55 -5.71 3.10 -10.94
N ARG A 56 -5.02 4.24 -10.85
CA ARG A 56 -5.02 5.11 -9.67
C ARG A 56 -6.41 5.64 -9.34
N ARG A 57 -7.18 6.07 -10.35
CA ARG A 57 -8.57 6.51 -10.14
C ARG A 57 -9.48 5.41 -9.60
N GLU A 58 -9.33 4.18 -10.06
CA GLU A 58 -10.09 3.05 -9.51
C GLU A 58 -9.69 2.74 -8.05
N ILE A 59 -8.39 2.80 -7.75
CA ILE A 59 -7.88 2.64 -6.38
C ILE A 59 -8.43 3.74 -5.47
N GLU A 60 -8.30 5.02 -5.86
CA GLU A 60 -8.77 6.18 -5.09
C GLU A 60 -10.27 6.07 -4.79
N LYS A 61 -11.08 5.78 -5.81
CA LYS A 61 -12.53 5.59 -5.66
C LYS A 61 -12.90 4.51 -4.64
N ILE A 62 -12.16 3.39 -4.61
CA ILE A 62 -12.41 2.31 -3.65
C ILE A 62 -11.87 2.69 -2.27
N ALA A 63 -10.74 3.39 -2.22
CA ALA A 63 -10.06 3.78 -1.00
C ALA A 63 -10.88 4.77 -0.15
N ASP A 64 -11.63 5.67 -0.79
CA ASP A 64 -12.53 6.61 -0.09
C ASP A 64 -13.58 5.88 0.78
N ASP A 65 -14.04 4.71 0.33
CA ASP A 65 -15.00 3.85 1.04
C ASP A 65 -14.34 2.91 2.08
N CYS A 66 -13.02 2.96 2.26
CA CYS A 66 -12.28 2.10 3.18
C CYS A 66 -11.90 2.84 4.46
N ASP A 67 -12.06 2.18 5.62
CA ASP A 67 -11.62 2.74 6.91
C ASP A 67 -10.30 2.18 7.42
N ILE A 68 -9.85 1.07 6.82
CA ILE A 68 -8.67 0.32 7.23
C ILE A 68 -7.78 0.09 6.03
N PHE A 69 -6.50 0.44 6.19
CA PHE A 69 -5.47 0.21 5.20
C PHE A 69 -4.38 -0.70 5.77
N ALA A 70 -3.77 -1.49 4.89
CA ALA A 70 -2.56 -2.24 5.20
C ALA A 70 -1.48 -1.91 4.17
N ILE A 71 -0.32 -1.46 4.64
CA ILE A 71 0.86 -1.21 3.82
C ILE A 71 1.87 -2.31 4.11
N THR A 72 2.08 -3.20 3.14
CA THR A 72 2.95 -4.36 3.32
C THR A 72 4.42 -3.98 3.28
N HIS A 73 4.80 -2.92 2.56
CA HIS A 73 6.14 -2.36 2.50
C HIS A 73 6.17 -1.05 1.69
N TYR A 74 7.31 -0.37 1.61
CA TYR A 74 7.41 1.03 1.15
C TYR A 74 7.95 1.17 -0.29
N HIS A 75 7.42 0.36 -1.21
CA HIS A 75 7.54 0.62 -2.64
C HIS A 75 6.30 1.38 -3.17
N TYR A 76 6.48 2.27 -4.15
CA TYR A 76 5.41 3.17 -4.60
C TYR A 76 4.24 2.46 -5.31
N ASP A 77 4.40 1.20 -5.70
CA ASP A 77 3.34 0.32 -6.18
C ASP A 77 2.53 -0.34 -5.05
N HIS A 78 2.94 -0.15 -3.79
CA HIS A 78 2.26 -0.70 -2.60
C HIS A 78 1.69 0.38 -1.68
N TYR A 79 2.21 1.61 -1.70
CA TYR A 79 1.60 2.72 -0.97
C TYR A 79 1.69 4.01 -1.79
N SER A 80 0.74 4.90 -1.57
CA SER A 80 0.65 6.17 -2.29
C SER A 80 1.06 7.33 -1.36
N PRO A 81 2.21 7.99 -1.59
CA PRO A 81 2.79 8.92 -0.62
C PRO A 81 2.00 10.23 -0.44
N ASP A 82 1.15 10.61 -1.39
CA ASP A 82 0.47 11.90 -1.42
C ASP A 82 -1.06 11.80 -1.31
N GLU A 83 -1.61 10.59 -1.17
CA GLU A 83 -3.05 10.37 -1.26
C GLU A 83 -3.79 10.69 0.04
N LYS A 84 -4.86 11.47 -0.06
CA LYS A 84 -5.63 11.94 1.10
C LYS A 84 -6.58 10.90 1.67
N PHE A 85 -6.88 9.83 0.94
CA PHE A 85 -7.75 8.75 1.43
C PHE A 85 -7.21 8.08 2.70
N TYR A 86 -5.93 8.27 3.05
CA TYR A 86 -5.35 7.83 4.31
C TYR A 86 -5.78 8.67 5.52
N GLU A 87 -6.17 9.94 5.34
CA GLU A 87 -6.49 10.86 6.43
C GLU A 87 -7.73 10.39 7.21
N GLY A 88 -7.65 10.39 8.54
CA GLY A 88 -8.69 9.93 9.45
C GLY A 88 -8.86 8.40 9.52
N LYS A 89 -8.03 7.64 8.82
CA LYS A 89 -8.14 6.18 8.72
C LYS A 89 -7.18 5.45 9.66
N LYS A 90 -7.42 4.15 9.84
CA LYS A 90 -6.49 3.25 10.54
C LYS A 90 -5.57 2.57 9.53
N ILE A 91 -4.26 2.70 9.72
CA ILE A 91 -3.25 2.23 8.77
C ILE A 91 -2.33 1.25 9.50
N PHE A 92 -2.45 -0.03 9.18
CA PHE A 92 -1.48 -1.04 9.60
C PHE A 92 -0.28 -1.02 8.65
N ALA A 93 0.90 -0.72 9.15
CA ALA A 93 2.10 -0.60 8.31
C ALA A 93 3.27 -1.41 8.88
N LYS A 94 4.15 -1.90 8.02
CA LYS A 94 5.42 -2.49 8.48
C LYS A 94 6.31 -1.46 9.15
N ARG A 95 7.11 -1.92 10.11
CA ARG A 95 8.01 -1.04 10.87
C ARG A 95 9.07 -0.39 9.98
N VAL A 96 9.46 0.82 10.36
CA VAL A 96 10.49 1.62 9.68
C VAL A 96 11.81 1.70 10.46
N ASP A 97 11.83 1.17 11.69
CA ASP A 97 12.97 1.30 12.61
C ASP A 97 13.88 0.07 12.65
N ARG A 98 13.45 -1.08 12.10
CA ARG A 98 14.20 -2.35 12.12
C ARG A 98 13.91 -3.23 10.91
N ASN A 99 14.86 -4.10 10.55
CA ASN A 99 14.73 -5.11 9.49
C ASN A 99 14.20 -4.56 8.15
N ILE A 100 14.64 -3.35 7.80
CA ILE A 100 14.21 -2.58 6.62
C ILE A 100 15.43 -1.98 5.93
N ASN A 101 15.41 -1.92 4.61
CA ASN A 101 16.49 -1.27 3.85
C ASN A 101 16.38 0.26 3.92
N LYS A 102 17.48 0.96 3.63
CA LYS A 102 17.56 2.43 3.74
C LYS A 102 16.47 3.16 2.93
N SER A 103 16.24 2.77 1.68
CA SER A 103 15.27 3.45 0.81
C SER A 103 13.84 3.30 1.33
N GLN A 104 13.47 2.11 1.80
CA GLN A 104 12.15 1.86 2.37
C GLN A 104 11.98 2.56 3.73
N LYS A 105 13.04 2.64 4.54
CA LYS A 105 13.05 3.41 5.78
C LYS A 105 12.74 4.89 5.53
N GLU A 106 13.50 5.54 4.65
CA GLU A 106 13.31 6.95 4.31
C GLU A 106 11.88 7.22 3.82
N ARG A 107 11.36 6.35 2.95
CA ARG A 107 9.98 6.43 2.43
C ARG A 107 8.92 6.28 3.53
N GLY A 108 9.09 5.31 4.42
CA GLY A 108 8.17 5.08 5.52
C GLY A 108 8.21 6.19 6.57
N GLU A 109 9.39 6.75 6.86
CA GLU A 109 9.54 7.92 7.74
C GLU A 109 8.84 9.16 7.16
N LEU A 110 9.01 9.43 5.86
CA LEU A 110 8.30 10.52 5.17
C LEU A 110 6.78 10.31 5.16
N PHE A 111 6.33 9.06 4.99
CA PHE A 111 4.91 8.72 5.09
C PHE A 111 4.37 8.99 6.49
N ALA A 112 5.10 8.58 7.53
CA ALA A 112 4.73 8.81 8.92
C ALA A 112 4.76 10.30 9.30
N GLU A 113 5.71 11.08 8.79
CA GLU A 113 5.76 12.54 8.96
C GLU A 113 4.49 13.20 8.39
N ARG A 114 4.07 12.76 7.21
CA ARG A 114 2.93 13.33 6.50
C ARG A 114 1.57 12.98 7.10
N PHE A 115 1.40 11.72 7.51
CA PHE A 115 0.10 11.18 7.93
C PHE A 115 0.00 10.84 9.41
N GLY A 116 1.11 10.82 10.16
CA GLY A 116 1.13 10.39 11.56
C GLY A 116 0.30 11.27 12.50
N SER A 117 0.08 12.54 12.16
CA SER A 117 -0.83 13.45 12.90
C SER A 117 -2.26 13.46 12.37
N LYS A 118 -2.50 12.81 11.21
CA LYS A 118 -3.77 12.83 10.48
C LYS A 118 -4.47 11.48 10.47
N SER A 119 -3.78 10.41 10.83
CA SER A 119 -4.23 9.02 10.71
C SER A 119 -3.71 8.19 11.89
N ASP A 120 -4.38 7.08 12.19
CA ASP A 120 -3.94 6.12 13.21
C ASP A 120 -3.00 5.09 12.57
N ILE A 121 -1.69 5.39 12.58
CA ILE A 121 -0.65 4.49 12.05
C ILE A 121 -0.24 3.48 13.14
N VAL A 122 -0.48 2.20 12.87
CA VAL A 122 -0.12 1.09 13.74
C VAL A 122 0.96 0.25 13.07
N TYR A 123 2.16 0.25 13.66
CA TYR A 123 3.22 -0.64 13.19
C TYR A 123 3.00 -2.08 13.64
N CYS A 124 2.88 -2.99 12.68
CA CYS A 124 2.20 -4.27 12.90
C CYS A 124 3.08 -5.53 12.68
N ASP A 125 4.40 -5.43 12.66
CA ASP A 125 5.27 -6.62 12.52
C ASP A 125 5.02 -7.64 13.66
N GLU A 126 4.76 -8.90 13.29
CA GLU A 126 4.56 -10.03 14.24
C GLU A 126 3.44 -9.78 15.26
N THR A 127 2.37 -9.10 14.83
CA THR A 127 1.25 -8.73 15.68
C THR A 127 -0.06 -9.35 15.20
N GLU A 128 -1.02 -9.38 16.12
CA GLU A 128 -2.40 -9.75 15.84
C GLU A 128 -3.33 -8.62 16.30
N HIS A 129 -4.31 -8.28 15.46
CA HIS A 129 -5.30 -7.26 15.72
C HIS A 129 -6.71 -7.78 15.43
N LYS A 130 -7.68 -7.29 16.20
CA LYS A 130 -9.09 -7.67 16.05
C LYS A 130 -9.91 -6.43 15.72
N ILE A 131 -10.62 -6.49 14.60
CA ILE A 131 -11.63 -5.52 14.18
C ILE A 131 -12.96 -6.22 14.25
N ASN A 132 -13.74 -5.94 15.29
CA ASN A 132 -15.00 -6.65 15.56
C ASN A 132 -14.79 -8.19 15.61
N LYS A 133 -15.27 -8.95 14.63
CA LYS A 133 -15.08 -10.40 14.49
C LYS A 133 -13.95 -10.76 13.52
N THR A 134 -13.41 -9.78 12.78
CA THR A 134 -12.30 -9.96 11.86
C THR A 134 -10.97 -9.91 12.58
N LYS A 135 -10.10 -10.88 12.27
CA LYS A 135 -8.76 -11.01 12.83
C LYS A 135 -7.71 -10.75 11.76
N LEU A 136 -6.80 -9.83 12.01
CA LEU A 136 -5.67 -9.53 11.14
C LEU A 136 -4.40 -10.03 11.83
N THR A 137 -3.64 -10.89 11.16
CA THR A 137 -2.36 -11.39 11.65
C THR A 137 -1.27 -10.98 10.67
N PHE A 138 -0.22 -10.37 11.18
CA PHE A 138 0.87 -9.83 10.36
C PHE A 138 2.15 -10.60 10.61
N SER A 139 2.82 -10.96 9.52
CA SER A 139 4.11 -11.65 9.56
C SER A 139 5.23 -10.79 10.16
N SER A 140 6.39 -11.41 10.36
CA SER A 140 7.67 -10.68 10.43
C SER A 140 7.95 -9.90 9.13
N PRO A 141 8.84 -8.90 9.17
CA PRO A 141 9.33 -8.25 7.96
C PRO A 141 10.14 -9.26 7.13
N PHE A 142 9.94 -9.23 5.81
CA PHE A 142 10.69 -10.05 4.87
C PHE A 142 11.70 -9.19 4.09
N PRO A 143 12.90 -9.71 3.79
CA PRO A 143 13.86 -8.99 2.96
C PRO A 143 13.26 -8.74 1.58
N HIS A 144 13.39 -7.49 1.10
CA HIS A 144 12.89 -7.09 -0.21
C HIS A 144 13.92 -6.24 -0.96
N GLY A 145 14.13 -6.58 -2.23
CA GLY A 145 15.21 -6.07 -3.07
C GLY A 145 16.44 -7.00 -3.16
N PRO A 146 17.49 -6.59 -3.88
CA PRO A 146 18.74 -7.34 -3.94
C PRO A 146 19.36 -7.50 -2.55
N ARG A 147 20.18 -8.54 -2.37
CA ARG A 147 20.95 -8.74 -1.13
C ARG A 147 21.76 -7.48 -0.83
N GLY A 148 21.51 -6.87 0.33
CA GLY A 148 22.40 -5.92 0.98
C GLY A 148 23.46 -6.66 1.79
#